data_AF-A0A6V8JZZ9-F1
#
_entry.id   AF-A0A6V8JZZ9-F1
#
_cell.length_a   1.000
_cell.length_b   1.000
_cell.length_c   1.000
_cell.angle_alpha   90.00
_cell.angle_beta   90.00
_cell.angle_gamma   90.00
#
_symmetry.space_group_name_H-M   'P 1'
#
loop_
_entity.id
_entity.type
_entity.pdbx_description
1 polymer ?
#
loop_
_entity_poly.entity_id
_entity_poly.type
_entity_poly.pdbx_seq_one_letter_code
_entity_poly.pdbx_strand_id
1 'polypeptide(L)' 'MATELESLVNIGPKLAADLRQVGVPDAETLRLIGAQEVAERLADAGLRDCVHARRALEGALAGVRWIKR' A
#
# COMPACT_ATOMS: atom_id res chain seq x y z
N MET A 1 10.76 -5.83 15.04
CA MET A 1 10.05 -4.54 15.14
C MET A 1 9.24 -4.40 13.86
N ALA A 2 7.96 -4.06 13.96
CA ALA A 2 7.12 -3.82 12.78
C ALA A 2 7.48 -2.44 12.20
N THR A 3 7.59 -2.36 10.87
CA THR A 3 7.89 -1.10 10.19
C THR A 3 6.58 -0.41 9.82
N GLU A 4 6.43 0.85 10.23
CA GLU A 4 5.24 1.64 9.90
C GLU A 4 5.06 1.81 8.39
N LEU A 5 3.82 1.69 7.92
CA LEU A 5 3.48 1.84 6.50
C LEU A 5 3.83 3.23 5.97
N GLU A 6 3.63 4.26 6.79
CA GLU A 6 3.89 5.66 6.46
C GLU A 6 5.38 5.98 6.27
N SER A 7 6.30 5.07 6.68
CA SER A 7 7.72 5.23 6.39
C SER A 7 8.07 4.82 4.96
N LEU A 8 7.18 4.11 4.25
CA LEU A 8 7.39 3.70 2.87
C LEU A 8 7.09 4.85 1.90
N VAL A 9 7.84 4.90 0.81
CA VAL A 9 7.56 5.85 -0.27
C VAL A 9 6.15 5.62 -0.83
N ASN A 10 5.45 6.71 -1.18
CA ASN A 10 4.08 6.71 -1.72
C ASN A 10 2.95 6.34 -0.75
N ILE A 11 3.24 5.94 0.49
CA ILE A 11 2.21 5.62 1.47
C ILE A 11 2.06 6.78 2.46
N GLY A 12 0.98 7.54 2.28
CA GLY A 12 0.55 8.56 3.25
C GLY A 12 -0.42 8.01 4.29
N PRO A 13 -0.76 8.80 5.34
CA PRO A 13 -1.59 8.34 6.46
C PRO A 13 -2.95 7.76 6.05
N LYS A 14 -3.60 8.34 5.03
CA LYS A 14 -4.89 7.83 4.54
C LYS A 14 -4.76 6.44 3.91
N LEU A 15 -3.74 6.24 3.07
CA LEU A 15 -3.52 4.94 2.44
C LEU A 15 -3.11 3.90 3.51
N ALA A 16 -2.30 4.28 4.49
CA ALA A 16 -1.95 3.40 5.59
C ALA A 16 -3.17 3.00 6.45
N ALA A 17 -4.10 3.92 6.71
CA ALA A 17 -5.36 3.59 7.39
C ALA A 17 -6.24 2.63 6.56
N ASP A 18 -6.32 2.82 5.25
CA ASP A 18 -7.05 1.91 4.35
C ASP A 18 -6.40 0.51 4.34
N LEU A 19 -5.06 0.45 4.30
CA LEU A 19 -4.28 -0.80 4.36
C LEU A 19 -4.53 -1.58 5.65
N ARG A 20 -4.54 -0.89 6.80
CA ARG A 20 -4.86 -1.50 8.10
C ARG A 20 -6.27 -2.09 8.12
N GLN A 21 -7.24 -1.44 7.48
CA GLN A 21 -8.62 -1.95 7.37
C GLN A 21 -8.72 -3.25 6.55
N VAL A 22 -7.83 -3.46 5.58
CA VAL A 22 -7.79 -4.68 4.75
C VAL A 22 -6.78 -5.73 5.25
N GLY A 23 -6.35 -5.62 6.52
CA GLY A 23 -5.50 -6.61 7.17
C GLY A 23 -4.01 -6.48 6.86
N VAL A 24 -3.55 -5.29 6.48
CA VAL A 24 -2.12 -4.98 6.26
C VAL A 24 -1.67 -3.97 7.32
N PRO A 25 -1.19 -4.42 8.50
CA PRO A 25 -0.86 -3.51 9.60
C PRO A 25 0.50 -2.81 9.44
N ASP A 26 1.44 -3.42 8.71
CA ASP A 26 2.84 -3.01 8.63
C ASP A 26 3.48 -3.32 7.26
N ALA A 27 4.69 -2.81 7.04
CA ALA A 27 5.42 -2.99 5.79
C ALA A 27 5.83 -4.46 5.55
N GLU A 28 6.07 -5.24 6.60
CA GLU A 28 6.39 -6.66 6.52
C GLU A 28 5.20 -7.45 5.95
N THR A 29 3.99 -7.17 6.42
CA THR A 29 2.75 -7.77 5.91
C THR A 29 2.51 -7.35 4.46
N LEU A 30 2.75 -6.08 4.11
CA LEU A 30 2.65 -5.61 2.72
C LEU A 30 3.63 -6.35 1.81
N ARG A 31 4.87 -6.55 2.26
CA ARG A 31 5.91 -7.30 1.52
C ARG A 31 5.55 -8.77 1.35
N LEU A 32 4.94 -9.38 2.37
CA LEU A 32 4.53 -10.78 2.35
C LEU A 32 3.38 -11.03 1.37
N ILE A 33 2.36 -10.16 1.37
CA ILE A 33 1.15 -10.32 0.54
C ILE A 33 1.40 -9.85 -0.90
N GLY A 34 2.11 -8.73 -1.07
CA GLY A 34 2.40 -8.14 -2.37
C GLY A 34 1.38 -7.09 -2.82
N ALA A 35 1.84 -6.18 -3.67
CA ALA A 35 1.08 -4.99 -4.07
C ALA A 35 -0.22 -5.29 -4.84
N GLN A 36 -0.23 -6.33 -5.68
CA GLN A 36 -1.41 -6.68 -6.48
C GLN A 36 -2.56 -7.16 -5.61
N GLU A 37 -2.34 -8.21 -4.81
CA GLU A 37 -3.33 -8.79 -3.90
C GLU A 37 -3.84 -7.74 -2.90
N VAL A 38 -2.96 -6.90 -2.35
CA VAL A 38 -3.40 -5.81 -1.47
C VAL A 38 -4.26 -4.77 -2.20
N ALA A 39 -3.95 -4.46 -3.46
CA ALA A 39 -4.78 -3.56 -4.26
C ALA A 39 -6.16 -4.16 -4.55
N GLU A 40 -6.23 -5.47 -4.82
CA GLU A 40 -7.50 -6.19 -5.00
C GLU A 40 -8.34 -6.14 -3.72
N ARG A 41 -7.75 -6.39 -2.55
CA ARG A 41 -8.45 -6.25 -1.25
C ARG A 41 -8.98 -4.84 -1.00
N LEU A 42 -8.22 -3.81 -1.36
CA LEU A 42 -8.67 -2.41 -1.25
C LEU A 42 -9.85 -2.11 -2.17
N ALA A 43 -9.88 -2.72 -3.36
CA ALA A 43 -10.98 -2.59 -4.31
C ALA A 43 -12.23 -3.33 -3.82
N ASP A 44 -12.08 -4.58 -3.36
CA ASP A 44 -13.16 -5.40 -2.81
C ASP A 44 -13.79 -4.77 -1.56
N ALA A 45 -12.99 -4.07 -0.75
CA ALA A 45 -13.46 -3.30 0.40
C ALA A 45 -14.10 -1.95 0.03
N GLY A 46 -14.14 -1.57 -1.25
CA GLY A 46 -14.67 -0.28 -1.71
C GLY A 46 -13.86 0.94 -1.28
N LEU A 47 -12.60 0.74 -0.86
CA LEU A 47 -11.74 1.81 -0.36
C LEU A 47 -10.97 2.49 -1.50
N ARG A 48 -10.38 1.69 -2.41
CA ARG A 48 -9.61 2.17 -3.56
C ARG A 48 -9.65 1.16 -4.70
N ASP A 49 -10.17 1.56 -5.84
CA ASP A 49 -10.29 0.75 -7.06
C ASP A 49 -9.45 1.31 -8.24
N CYS A 50 -8.61 2.31 -7.97
CA CYS A 50 -7.90 3.04 -9.01
C CYS A 50 -6.46 2.55 -9.23
N VAL A 51 -5.96 2.72 -10.46
CA VAL A 51 -4.59 2.34 -10.83
C VAL A 51 -3.52 3.02 -9.97
N HIS A 52 -3.82 4.22 -9.43
CA HIS A 52 -2.91 4.96 -8.56
C HIS A 52 -2.62 4.21 -7.25
N ALA A 53 -3.61 3.52 -6.68
CA ALA A 53 -3.41 2.75 -5.45
C ALA A 53 -2.42 1.61 -5.70
N ARG A 54 -2.64 0.81 -6.77
CA ARG A 54 -1.72 -0.25 -7.16
C ARG A 54 -0.30 0.28 -7.43
N ARG A 55 -0.16 1.36 -8.20
CA ARG A 55 1.15 1.97 -8.50
C ARG A 55 1.84 2.51 -7.25
N ALA A 56 1.10 3.06 -6.30
CA ALA A 56 1.67 3.50 -5.02
C ALA A 56 2.24 2.33 -4.23
N LEU A 57 1.54 1.19 -4.17
CA LEU A 57 2.00 -0.02 -3.47
C LEU A 57 3.21 -0.65 -4.17
N GLU A 58 3.19 -0.76 -5.51
CA GLU A 58 4.34 -1.25 -6.30
C GLU A 58 5.58 -0.38 -6.06
N GLY A 59 5.42 0.95 -6.12
CA GLY A 59 6.51 1.88 -5.83
C GLY A 59 6.99 1.82 -4.38
N ALA A 60 6.07 1.63 -3.41
CA ALA A 60 6.41 1.46 -2.01
C ALA A 60 7.31 0.24 -1.78
N LEU A 61 6.98 -0.90 -2.39
CA LEU A 61 7.77 -2.12 -2.31
C LEU A 61 9.11 -2.01 -3.04
N ALA A 62 9.14 -1.30 -4.17
CA ALA A 62 10.36 -1.07 -4.93
C ALA A 62 11.27 0.03 -4.31
N GLY A 63 10.78 0.79 -3.33
CA GLY A 63 11.50 1.96 -2.80
C GLY A 63 11.59 3.12 -3.79
N VAL A 64 10.71 3.19 -4.79
CA VAL A 64 10.71 4.21 -5.86
C VAL A 64 9.41 5.00 -5.87
N ARG A 65 9.50 6.33 -6.00
CA ARG A 65 8.32 7.19 -6.18
C ARG A 65 7.65 6.86 -7.52
N TRP A 66 6.36 6.52 -7.51
CA TRP A 66 5.66 6.06 -8.72
C TRP A 66 5.34 7.19 -9.71
N ILE A 67 5.28 8.44 -9.25
CA ILE A 67 5.13 9.63 -10.08
C ILE A 67 6.49 10.33 -10.25
N LYS A 68 6.90 10.55 -11.50
CA LYS A 68 8.05 11.44 -11.78
C LYS A 68 7.60 12.89 -11.58
N ARG A 69 8.38 13.65 -10.81
CA ARG A 69 8.47 15.10 -11.04
C ARG A 69 9.48 15.34 -12.16
#